data_AF-A0A846DUT3-F1
#
_entry.id   AF-A0A846DUT3-F1
#
_cell.length_a   1.000
_cell.length_b   1.000
_cell.length_c   1.000
_cell.angle_alpha   90.00
_cell.angle_beta   90.00
_cell.angle_gamma   90.00
#
_symmetry.space_group_name_H-M   'P 1'
#
loop_
_entity.id
_entity.type
_entity.pdbx_description
1 polymer ?
#
loop_
_entity_poly.entity_id
_entity_poly.type
_entity_poly.pdbx_seq_one_letter_code
_entity_poly.pdbx_strand_id
1 'polypeptide(L)'
;MIYPKTLELYVVVAISALLVGASTQAALGNSPLPYQESNGTENLLTQNSQQRREWDAFFSSKYDYWDAKVLAEYWEQSIGDAKARIGRKILWGETDIAILEQFLVDARIQALQSVNDPRYYRDSEYKYKDAQALAKFWGEPSPWEAKLRIEKNLRLGNDEIVKEALLLARPNR
;
A
#
# COMPACT_ATOMS: atom_id res chain seq x y z
N MET A 1 23.79 11.06 -3.50
CA MET A 1 24.10 9.63 -3.66
C MET A 1 23.08 9.07 -4.64
N ILE A 2 23.53 8.70 -5.83
CA ILE A 2 22.70 8.35 -6.99
C ILE A 2 22.80 6.84 -7.14
N TYR A 3 21.69 6.11 -7.01
CA TYR A 3 21.63 4.68 -7.34
C TYR A 3 21.00 4.50 -8.73
N PRO A 4 21.68 3.83 -9.68
CA PRO A 4 21.09 3.52 -10.97
C PRO A 4 20.14 2.31 -10.87
N LYS A 5 19.02 2.41 -11.61
CA LYS A 5 18.04 1.34 -11.88
C LYS A 5 18.64 0.27 -12.81
N THR A 6 18.03 -0.91 -12.78
CA THR A 6 18.07 -2.07 -13.72
C THR A 6 18.92 -3.28 -13.29
N LEU A 7 18.28 -4.43 -13.08
CA LEU A 7 18.22 -5.54 -14.06
C LEU A 7 17.28 -6.65 -13.54
N GLU A 8 16.18 -6.86 -14.25
CA GLU A 8 15.31 -8.04 -14.15
C GLU A 8 16.06 -9.28 -14.65
N LEU A 9 16.13 -10.35 -13.87
CA LEU A 9 16.70 -11.64 -14.30
C LEU A 9 15.57 -12.68 -14.43
N TYR A 10 15.02 -12.78 -15.64
CA TYR A 10 14.15 -13.88 -16.05
C TYR A 10 14.98 -15.15 -16.24
N VAL A 11 14.76 -16.16 -15.41
CA VAL A 11 15.28 -17.51 -15.64
C VAL A 11 14.25 -18.29 -16.45
N VAL A 12 14.51 -18.45 -17.75
CA VAL A 12 13.76 -19.34 -18.64
C VAL A 12 14.34 -20.74 -18.50
N VAL A 13 13.61 -21.66 -17.87
CA VAL A 13 13.94 -23.09 -17.89
C VAL A 13 13.25 -23.71 -19.09
N ALA A 14 14.01 -23.99 -20.15
CA ALA A 14 13.58 -24.80 -21.28
C ALA A 14 13.71 -26.29 -20.92
N ILE A 15 12.59 -27.01 -20.85
CA ILE A 15 12.58 -28.48 -20.75
C ILE A 15 12.30 -29.04 -22.14
N SER A 16 13.34 -29.58 -22.77
CA SER A 16 13.25 -30.33 -24.02
C SER A 16 12.76 -31.75 -23.72
N ALA A 17 11.52 -32.09 -24.10
CA ALA A 17 11.01 -33.46 -24.05
C ALA A 17 11.23 -34.15 -25.42
N LEU A 18 12.07 -35.18 -25.40
CA LEU A 18 12.34 -36.08 -26.54
C LEU A 18 11.09 -36.90 -26.89
N LEU A 19 10.73 -36.88 -28.18
CA LEU A 19 9.78 -37.79 -28.80
C LEU A 19 10.36 -39.21 -28.89
N VAL A 20 9.62 -40.20 -28.41
CA VAL A 20 9.65 -41.57 -28.96
C VAL A 20 8.20 -41.98 -29.19
N GLY A 21 7.84 -42.14 -30.46
CA GLY A 21 6.53 -42.60 -30.89
C GLY A 21 6.49 -44.12 -31.06
N ALA A 22 5.32 -44.71 -30.81
CA ALA A 22 4.70 -45.71 -31.68
C ALA A 22 3.30 -46.08 -31.15
N SER A 23 2.27 -45.84 -31.96
CA SER A 23 1.12 -46.75 -32.08
C SER A 23 0.33 -46.37 -33.34
N THR A 24 0.27 -47.30 -34.29
CA THR A 24 -0.60 -47.25 -35.45
C THR A 24 -1.98 -47.79 -35.09
N GLN A 25 -3.05 -47.03 -35.29
CA GLN A 25 -4.20 -47.48 -36.09
C GLN A 25 -5.20 -46.33 -36.31
N ALA A 26 -5.65 -46.24 -37.55
CA ALA A 26 -6.70 -45.33 -38.00
C ALA A 26 -8.07 -45.78 -37.47
N ALA A 27 -8.83 -44.83 -36.92
CA ALA A 27 -10.28 -44.92 -36.82
C ALA A 27 -10.86 -43.54 -37.15
N LEU A 28 -11.60 -43.49 -38.26
CA LEU A 28 -12.42 -42.36 -38.67
C LEU A 28 -13.51 -42.15 -37.60
N GLY A 29 -13.46 -41.03 -36.89
CA GLY A 29 -14.48 -40.64 -35.93
C GLY A 29 -14.36 -39.15 -35.62
N ASN A 30 -15.29 -38.35 -36.14
CA ASN A 30 -15.45 -36.95 -35.78
C ASN A 30 -15.55 -36.82 -34.26
N SER A 31 -14.49 -36.36 -33.60
CA SER A 31 -14.47 -36.01 -32.19
C SER A 31 -14.41 -34.49 -32.06
N PRO A 32 -15.22 -33.85 -31.19
CA PRO A 32 -15.12 -32.43 -30.93
C PRO A 32 -13.77 -32.09 -30.28
N LEU A 33 -13.23 -30.91 -30.60
CA LEU A 33 -12.01 -30.36 -30.01
C LEU A 33 -12.04 -30.44 -28.46
N PRO A 34 -10.94 -30.85 -27.79
CA PRO A 34 -10.84 -30.69 -26.35
C PRO A 34 -10.68 -29.20 -26.04
N TYR A 35 -11.72 -28.58 -25.49
CA TYR A 35 -11.62 -27.26 -24.87
C TYR A 35 -10.73 -27.38 -23.62
N GLN A 36 -9.55 -26.74 -23.64
CA GLN A 36 -8.75 -26.49 -22.44
C GLN A 36 -9.28 -25.25 -21.72
N GLU A 37 -10.38 -25.38 -20.97
CA GLU A 37 -10.90 -24.35 -20.07
C GLU A 37 -10.79 -24.84 -18.62
N SER A 38 -9.72 -24.46 -17.91
CA SER A 38 -9.70 -24.58 -16.43
C SER A 38 -8.61 -23.76 -15.70
N ASN A 39 -7.55 -23.30 -16.37
CA ASN A 39 -6.43 -22.68 -15.66
C ASN A 39 -6.60 -21.18 -15.33
N GLY A 40 -7.52 -20.47 -16.01
CA GLY A 40 -7.70 -19.02 -15.83
C GLY A 40 -8.57 -18.63 -14.63
N THR A 41 -9.63 -19.41 -14.36
CA THR A 41 -10.58 -19.16 -13.27
C THR A 41 -10.00 -19.49 -11.90
N GLU A 42 -9.23 -20.56 -11.77
CA GLU A 42 -8.57 -20.94 -10.50
C GLU A 42 -7.51 -19.91 -10.06
N ASN A 43 -6.77 -19.35 -11.00
CA ASN A 43 -5.74 -18.34 -10.71
C ASN A 43 -6.39 -17.03 -10.20
N LEU A 44 -7.46 -16.55 -10.83
CA LEU A 44 -8.17 -15.35 -10.42
C LEU A 44 -8.82 -15.49 -9.04
N LEU A 45 -9.46 -16.62 -8.74
CA LEU A 45 -10.06 -16.88 -7.43
C LEU A 45 -9.00 -16.92 -6.33
N THR A 46 -7.85 -17.55 -6.62
CA THR A 46 -6.71 -17.62 -5.68
C THR A 46 -6.11 -16.24 -5.43
N GLN A 47 -5.87 -15.44 -6.48
CA GLN A 47 -5.35 -14.07 -6.37
C GLN A 47 -6.30 -13.18 -5.56
N ASN A 48 -7.60 -13.22 -5.84
CA ASN A 48 -8.61 -12.47 -5.09
C ASN A 48 -8.64 -12.89 -3.61
N SER A 49 -8.50 -14.19 -3.33
CA SER A 49 -8.44 -14.69 -1.95
C SER A 49 -7.19 -14.19 -1.20
N GLN A 50 -6.05 -14.12 -1.90
CA GLN A 50 -4.80 -13.66 -1.33
C GLN A 50 -4.84 -12.16 -1.05
N GLN A 51 -5.28 -11.36 -2.01
CA GLN A 51 -5.41 -9.91 -1.83
C GLN A 51 -6.34 -9.59 -0.66
N ARG A 52 -7.42 -10.36 -0.48
CA ARG A 52 -8.31 -10.21 0.68
C ARG A 52 -7.58 -10.48 2.00
N ARG A 53 -6.83 -11.58 2.12
CA ARG A 53 -6.03 -11.87 3.33
C ARG A 53 -5.01 -10.77 3.62
N GLU A 54 -4.39 -10.22 2.59
CA GLU A 54 -3.45 -9.12 2.71
C GLU A 54 -4.13 -7.85 3.24
N TRP A 55 -5.29 -7.47 2.69
CA TRP A 55 -6.07 -6.36 3.24
C TRP A 55 -6.54 -6.61 4.67
N ASP A 56 -7.04 -7.80 4.98
CA ASP A 56 -7.49 -8.16 6.33
C ASP A 56 -6.34 -8.03 7.34
N ALA A 57 -5.13 -8.47 6.97
CA ALA A 57 -3.92 -8.31 7.78
C ALA A 57 -3.57 -6.83 7.99
N PHE A 58 -3.66 -5.98 6.96
CA PHE A 58 -3.48 -4.53 7.12
C PHE A 58 -4.51 -3.93 8.08
N PHE A 59 -5.81 -4.20 7.86
CA PHE A 59 -6.89 -3.61 8.67
C PHE A 59 -6.91 -4.11 10.12
N SER A 60 -6.30 -5.26 10.40
CA SER A 60 -6.15 -5.80 11.76
C SER A 60 -4.85 -5.37 12.44
N SER A 61 -4.00 -4.58 11.76
CA SER A 61 -2.68 -4.19 12.24
C SER A 61 -2.69 -2.82 12.94
N LYS A 62 -1.51 -2.40 13.41
CA LYS A 62 -1.29 -1.06 13.97
C LYS A 62 -1.13 0.03 12.91
N TYR A 63 -0.96 -0.33 11.64
CA TYR A 63 -0.73 0.64 10.57
C TYR A 63 -2.05 1.26 10.11
N ASP A 64 -2.02 2.56 9.86
CA ASP A 64 -3.23 3.29 9.51
C ASP A 64 -3.28 3.68 8.02
N TYR A 65 -4.31 4.45 7.66
CA TYR A 65 -4.46 4.97 6.30
C TYR A 65 -3.28 5.84 5.87
N TRP A 66 -2.71 6.64 6.79
CA TRP A 66 -1.63 7.56 6.49
C TRP A 66 -0.31 6.85 6.27
N ASP A 67 -0.06 5.74 6.98
CA ASP A 67 1.05 4.83 6.71
C ASP A 67 0.95 4.21 5.31
N ALA A 68 -0.25 3.72 4.95
CA ALA A 68 -0.47 3.19 3.61
C ALA A 68 -0.30 4.26 2.53
N LYS A 69 -0.75 5.49 2.79
CA LYS A 69 -0.63 6.60 1.84
C LYS A 69 0.83 7.02 1.62
N VAL A 70 1.61 7.19 2.69
CA VAL A 70 3.02 7.59 2.56
C VAL A 70 3.84 6.50 1.87
N LEU A 71 3.55 5.24 2.14
CA LEU A 71 4.17 4.11 1.46
C LEU A 71 3.69 3.94 0.01
N ALA A 72 2.44 4.30 -0.31
CA ALA A 72 1.95 4.31 -1.68
C ALA A 72 2.71 5.33 -2.55
N GLU A 73 2.93 6.54 -2.01
CA GLU A 73 3.75 7.56 -2.67
C GLU A 73 5.21 7.10 -2.82
N TYR A 74 5.78 6.48 -1.78
CA TYR A 74 7.17 6.01 -1.79
C TYR A 74 7.41 4.82 -2.73
N TRP A 75 6.46 3.90 -2.83
CA TRP A 75 6.53 2.73 -3.72
C TRP A 75 5.94 2.97 -5.11
N GLU A 76 5.49 4.18 -5.41
CA GLU A 76 4.90 4.57 -6.70
C GLU A 76 3.71 3.68 -7.12
N GLN A 77 2.79 3.41 -6.18
CA GLN A 77 1.64 2.54 -6.41
C GLN A 77 0.34 3.11 -5.82
N SER A 78 -0.78 2.43 -6.04
CA SER A 78 -2.06 2.85 -5.43
C SER A 78 -2.05 2.63 -3.92
N ILE A 79 -2.88 3.38 -3.18
CA ILE A 79 -3.05 3.18 -1.73
C ILE A 79 -3.57 1.77 -1.44
N GLY A 80 -4.44 1.22 -2.30
CA GLY A 80 -4.95 -0.16 -2.15
C GLY A 80 -3.85 -1.21 -2.27
N ASP A 81 -2.92 -1.02 -3.21
CA ASP A 81 -1.76 -1.91 -3.38
C ASP A 81 -0.76 -1.75 -2.24
N ALA A 82 -0.60 -0.53 -1.71
CA ALA A 82 0.20 -0.30 -0.51
C ALA A 82 -0.37 -1.01 0.71
N LYS A 83 -1.68 -0.97 0.93
CA LYS A 83 -2.35 -1.75 2.00
C LYS A 83 -2.11 -3.25 1.83
N ALA A 84 -2.28 -3.79 0.63
CA ALA A 84 -2.02 -5.20 0.36
C ALA A 84 -0.55 -5.56 0.61
N ARG A 85 0.40 -4.72 0.16
CA ARG A 85 1.84 -4.94 0.38
C ARG A 85 2.23 -4.88 1.86
N ILE A 86 1.66 -3.96 2.64
CA ILE A 86 1.83 -3.90 4.09
C ILE A 86 1.30 -5.19 4.73
N GLY A 87 0.08 -5.59 4.38
CA GLY A 87 -0.55 -6.83 4.84
C GLY A 87 0.27 -8.08 4.54
N ARG A 88 0.82 -8.18 3.33
CA ARG A 88 1.71 -9.27 2.93
C ARG A 88 2.94 -9.36 3.81
N LYS A 89 3.56 -8.21 4.12
CA LYS A 89 4.72 -8.16 5.02
C LYS A 89 4.38 -8.62 6.43
N ILE A 90 3.21 -8.26 6.94
CA ILE A 90 2.70 -8.73 8.23
C ILE A 90 2.53 -10.26 8.20
N LEU A 91 1.92 -10.81 7.15
CA LEU A 91 1.70 -12.25 7.00
C LEU A 91 3.00 -13.05 6.87
N TRP A 92 4.08 -12.44 6.37
CA TRP A 92 5.41 -13.05 6.29
C TRP A 92 6.19 -13.04 7.61
N GLY A 93 5.76 -12.23 8.59
CA GLY A 93 6.25 -12.26 9.97
C GLY A 93 7.29 -11.20 10.31
N GLU A 94 7.89 -11.35 11.51
CA GLU A 94 8.67 -10.31 12.19
C GLU A 94 9.82 -9.71 11.36
N THR A 95 10.53 -10.53 10.59
CA THR A 95 11.62 -10.02 9.73
C THR A 95 11.09 -9.06 8.67
N ASP A 96 9.97 -9.38 8.02
CA ASP A 96 9.35 -8.52 7.02
C ASP A 96 8.67 -7.30 7.62
N ILE A 97 8.18 -7.41 8.86
CA ILE A 97 7.71 -6.27 9.65
C ILE A 97 8.87 -5.30 9.93
N ALA A 98 10.05 -5.79 10.32
CA ALA A 98 11.21 -4.92 10.53
C ALA A 98 11.61 -4.18 9.24
N ILE A 99 11.55 -4.86 8.09
CA ILE A 99 11.80 -4.24 6.78
C ILE A 99 10.70 -3.22 6.44
N LEU A 100 9.44 -3.52 6.74
CA LEU A 100 8.32 -2.59 6.57
C LEU A 100 8.55 -1.30 7.37
N GLU A 101 8.97 -1.41 8.62
CA GLU A 101 9.25 -0.25 9.48
C GLU A 101 10.39 0.61 8.92
N GLN A 102 11.44 -0.02 8.37
CA GLN A 102 12.51 0.72 7.68
C GLN A 102 11.97 1.49 6.46
N PHE A 103 11.14 0.85 5.63
CA PHE A 103 10.51 1.55 4.51
C PHE A 103 9.62 2.71 4.98
N LEU A 104 8.92 2.54 6.08
CA LEU A 104 8.05 3.57 6.64
C LEU A 104 8.87 4.77 7.13
N VAL A 105 9.99 4.55 7.81
CA VAL A 105 10.94 5.61 8.20
C VAL A 105 11.43 6.39 6.97
N ASP A 106 11.90 5.68 5.95
CA ASP A 106 12.44 6.32 4.73
C ASP A 106 11.36 7.09 3.97
N ALA A 107 10.17 6.50 3.82
CA ALA A 107 9.02 7.13 3.19
C ALA A 107 8.60 8.41 3.91
N ARG A 108 8.57 8.39 5.25
CA ARG A 108 8.22 9.56 6.08
C ARG A 108 9.28 10.66 5.96
N ILE A 109 10.57 10.32 5.99
CA ILE A 109 11.66 11.30 5.79
C ILE A 109 11.53 11.97 4.42
N GLN A 110 11.29 11.18 3.36
CA GLN A 110 11.07 11.70 2.01
C GLN A 110 9.83 12.59 1.96
N ALA A 111 8.72 12.17 2.56
CA ALA A 111 7.49 12.95 2.59
C ALA A 111 7.69 14.30 3.30
N LEU A 112 8.49 14.40 4.36
CA LEU A 112 8.72 15.67 5.04
C LEU A 112 9.41 16.74 4.18
N GLN A 113 10.09 16.37 3.10
CA GLN A 113 10.74 17.31 2.18
C GLN A 113 9.74 18.24 1.46
N SER A 114 8.46 17.86 1.40
CA SER A 114 7.41 18.63 0.72
C SER A 114 6.26 19.05 1.66
N VAL A 115 6.54 19.27 2.95
CA VAL A 115 5.53 19.69 3.95
C VAL A 115 4.84 21.02 3.63
N ASN A 116 5.49 21.90 2.87
CA ASN A 116 4.91 23.19 2.44
C ASN A 116 3.78 23.03 1.41
N ASP A 117 3.59 21.82 0.86
CA ASP A 117 2.45 21.45 0.01
C ASP A 117 1.44 20.64 0.85
N PRO A 118 0.34 21.24 1.34
CA PRO A 118 -0.54 20.65 2.35
C PRO A 118 -1.52 19.61 1.76
N ARG A 119 -1.01 18.65 0.97
CA ARG A 119 -1.82 17.63 0.30
C ARG A 119 -2.44 16.64 1.26
N TYR A 120 -1.71 16.23 2.31
CA TYR A 120 -2.24 15.30 3.31
C TYR A 120 -3.37 15.95 4.10
N TYR A 121 -3.22 17.20 4.50
CA TYR A 121 -4.29 18.01 5.09
C TYR A 121 -5.49 18.11 4.16
N ARG A 122 -5.28 18.44 2.87
CA ARG A 122 -6.39 18.57 1.90
C ARG A 122 -7.14 17.25 1.70
N ASP A 123 -6.44 16.14 1.75
CA ASP A 123 -7.01 14.80 1.56
C ASP A 123 -7.55 14.21 2.88
N SER A 124 -7.43 14.93 3.99
CA SER A 124 -7.92 14.53 5.31
C SER A 124 -9.36 14.97 5.57
N GLU A 125 -9.91 14.54 6.71
CA GLU A 125 -11.19 15.04 7.20
C GLU A 125 -11.12 16.45 7.82
N TYR A 126 -9.92 16.92 8.19
CA TYR A 126 -9.74 18.21 8.87
C TYR A 126 -10.20 19.38 8.00
N LYS A 127 -10.97 20.29 8.59
CA LYS A 127 -11.49 21.48 7.91
C LYS A 127 -10.75 22.74 8.31
N TYR A 128 -10.99 23.84 7.60
CA TYR A 128 -10.39 25.14 7.93
C TYR A 128 -10.70 25.57 9.37
N LYS A 129 -11.93 25.33 9.84
CA LYS A 129 -12.35 25.61 11.22
C LYS A 129 -11.54 24.82 12.25
N ASP A 130 -11.08 23.62 11.89
CA ASP A 130 -10.23 22.80 12.77
C ASP A 130 -8.82 23.38 12.83
N ALA A 131 -8.28 23.79 11.69
CA ALA A 131 -7.00 24.51 11.66
C ALA A 131 -7.05 25.84 12.44
N GLN A 132 -8.19 26.57 12.43
CA GLN A 132 -8.35 27.77 13.26
C GLN A 132 -8.32 27.46 14.76
N ALA A 133 -9.03 26.42 15.19
CA ALA A 133 -9.05 26.01 16.59
C ALA A 133 -7.68 25.49 17.05
N LEU A 134 -7.05 24.67 16.22
CA LEU A 134 -5.71 24.14 16.47
C LEU A 134 -4.65 25.23 16.46
N ALA A 135 -4.75 26.25 15.61
CA ALA A 135 -3.83 27.39 15.65
C ALA A 135 -3.88 28.10 17.00
N LYS A 136 -5.09 28.39 17.50
CA LYS A 136 -5.26 28.98 18.83
C LYS A 136 -4.75 28.06 19.94
N PHE A 137 -5.02 26.76 19.85
CA PHE A 137 -4.62 25.78 20.87
C PHE A 137 -3.10 25.58 20.93
N TRP A 138 -2.44 25.52 19.78
CA TRP A 138 -0.99 25.34 19.67
C TRP A 138 -0.19 26.65 19.80
N GLY A 139 -0.84 27.80 19.81
CA GLY A 139 -0.18 29.12 19.83
C GLY A 139 0.44 29.50 18.49
N GLU A 140 -0.07 28.96 17.38
CA GLU A 140 0.40 29.28 16.03
C GLU A 140 -0.15 30.63 15.56
N PRO A 141 0.63 31.42 14.78
CA PRO A 141 0.24 32.77 14.40
C PRO A 141 -0.96 32.81 13.45
N SER A 142 -1.21 31.74 12.69
CA SER A 142 -2.39 31.66 11.84
C SER A 142 -2.87 30.22 11.61
N PRO A 143 -4.09 30.04 11.06
CA PRO A 143 -4.59 28.74 10.63
C PRO A 143 -3.70 28.07 9.56
N TRP A 144 -2.88 28.83 8.83
CA TRP A 144 -1.95 28.27 7.85
C TRP A 144 -0.85 27.43 8.53
N GLU A 145 -0.20 27.95 9.57
CA GLU A 145 0.84 27.21 10.31
C GLU A 145 0.25 25.96 10.96
N ALA A 146 -0.99 26.04 11.47
CA ALA A 146 -1.70 24.86 11.97
C ALA A 146 -1.95 23.81 10.86
N LYS A 147 -2.29 24.22 9.63
CA LYS A 147 -2.41 23.27 8.49
C LYS A 147 -1.08 22.57 8.20
N LEU A 148 0.04 23.28 8.23
CA LEU A 148 1.36 22.69 8.01
C LEU A 148 1.76 21.74 9.15
N ARG A 149 1.36 22.05 10.39
CA ARG A 149 1.55 21.14 11.52
C ARG A 149 0.67 19.90 11.42
N ILE A 150 -0.57 20.02 10.97
CA ILE A 150 -1.44 18.87 10.66
C ILE A 150 -0.80 18.04 9.54
N GLU A 151 -0.41 18.67 8.43
CA GLU A 151 0.27 18.04 7.30
C GLU A 151 1.47 17.20 7.76
N LYS A 152 2.33 17.78 8.59
CA LYS A 152 3.49 17.09 9.16
C LYS A 152 3.10 15.86 9.98
N ASN A 153 2.09 15.98 10.84
CA ASN A 153 1.64 14.86 11.67
C ASN A 153 1.04 13.74 10.81
N LEU A 154 0.22 14.06 9.82
CA LEU A 154 -0.35 13.07 8.91
C LEU A 154 0.73 12.33 8.12
N ARG A 155 1.73 13.05 7.61
CA ARG A 155 2.89 12.41 6.93
C ARG A 155 3.69 11.49 7.84
N LEU A 156 3.64 11.71 9.16
CA LEU A 156 4.32 10.89 10.17
C LEU A 156 3.46 9.74 10.72
N GLY A 157 2.23 9.55 10.24
CA GLY A 157 1.28 8.58 10.83
C GLY A 157 0.77 8.99 12.21
N ASN A 158 0.88 10.27 12.56
CA ASN A 158 0.52 10.82 13.88
C ASN A 158 -0.86 11.48 13.86
N ASP A 159 -1.83 10.89 13.15
CA ASP A 159 -3.18 11.44 13.06
C ASP A 159 -3.86 11.54 14.43
N GLU A 160 -3.61 10.57 15.31
CA GLU A 160 -4.15 10.56 16.67
C GLU A 160 -3.72 11.80 17.47
N ILE A 161 -2.47 12.26 17.31
CA ILE A 161 -1.98 13.49 17.97
C ILE A 161 -2.80 14.71 17.53
N VAL A 162 -3.22 14.76 16.27
CA VAL A 162 -4.05 15.85 15.75
C VAL A 162 -5.49 15.73 16.26
N LYS A 163 -6.05 14.52 16.32
CA LYS A 163 -7.39 14.25 16.85
C LYS A 163 -7.49 14.64 18.33
N GLU A 164 -6.55 14.21 19.15
CA GLU A 164 -6.48 14.56 20.58
C GLU A 164 -6.35 16.07 20.78
N ALA A 165 -5.44 16.72 20.04
CA ALA A 165 -5.30 18.17 20.11
C ALA A 165 -6.59 18.91 19.72
N LEU A 166 -7.31 18.39 18.72
CA LEU A 166 -8.55 18.99 18.26
C LEU A 166 -9.71 18.77 19.25
N LEU A 167 -9.77 17.62 19.91
CA LEU A 167 -10.69 17.34 21.01
C LEU A 167 -10.49 18.36 22.14
N LEU A 168 -9.24 18.60 22.55
CA LEU A 168 -8.91 19.57 23.59
C LEU A 168 -9.17 21.02 23.15
N ALA A 169 -8.91 21.35 21.89
CA ALA A 169 -9.19 22.67 21.33
C ALA A 169 -10.71 22.95 21.23
N ARG A 170 -11.54 21.91 21.12
CA ARG A 170 -13.00 21.99 20.91
C ARG A 170 -13.75 20.86 21.66
N PRO A 171 -13.85 20.94 23.00
CA PRO A 171 -14.40 19.84 23.80
C PRO A 171 -15.90 19.54 23.60
N ASN A 172 -16.65 20.46 22.97
CA ASN A 172 -18.11 20.32 22.76
C ASN A 172 -18.47 20.02 21.29
N ARG A 173 -17.70 19.16 20.61
CA ARG A 173 -17.94 18.84 19.19
C ARG A 173 -18.91 17.68 19.00
#